data_AF-A0A7C1LMW0-F1
#
_entry.id   AF-A0A7C1LMW0-F1
#
_cell.length_a   1.000
_cell.length_b   1.000
_cell.length_c   1.000
_cell.angle_alpha   90.00
_cell.angle_beta   90.00
_cell.angle_gamma   90.00
#
_symmetry.space_group_name_H-M   'P 1'
#
loop_
_entity.id
_entity.type
_entity.pdbx_description
1 polymer ?
#
loop_
_entity_poly.entity_id
_entity_poly.type
_entity_poly.pdbx_seq_one_letter_code
_entity_poly.pdbx_strand_id
1 'polypeptide(L)'
;MIFDAVGKTSSSRSKRALKENGVFLSVFKSTGKETTEDLLFLKELIEAENLKSVIDRSYPLEEIVEAHRYVDKGHKKGNVVITIV
;
A
#
# COMPACT_ATOMS: atom_id res chain seq x y z
N MET A 1 -9.97 6.47 13.21
CA MET A 1 -9.34 6.92 11.95
C MET A 1 -9.91 6.08 10.82
N ILE A 2 -10.20 6.69 9.68
CA ILE A 2 -10.53 5.99 8.43
C ILE A 2 -9.43 6.33 7.44
N PHE A 3 -8.81 5.30 6.87
CA PHE A 3 -7.83 5.42 5.80
C PHE A 3 -8.43 4.86 4.51
N ASP A 4 -8.76 5.74 3.56
CA ASP A 4 -9.27 5.37 2.25
C ASP A 4 -8.13 5.16 1.25
N ALA A 5 -7.70 3.90 1.14
CA ALA A 5 -6.68 3.46 0.20
C ALA A 5 -7.19 3.32 -1.24
N VAL A 6 -8.52 3.23 -1.45
CA VAL A 6 -9.12 3.01 -2.78
C VAL A 6 -9.53 4.33 -3.42
N GLY A 7 -9.79 5.35 -2.60
CA GLY A 7 -10.21 6.69 -3.01
C GLY A 7 -11.62 6.75 -3.57
N LYS A 8 -12.45 5.73 -3.28
CA LYS A 8 -13.87 5.68 -3.67
C LYS A 8 -14.78 6.33 -2.62
N THR A 9 -14.23 6.82 -1.51
CA THR A 9 -15.00 7.36 -0.39
C THR A 9 -14.66 8.83 -0.13
N SER A 10 -15.68 9.64 0.15
CA SER A 10 -15.52 11.05 0.52
C SER A 10 -15.59 11.24 2.04
N SER A 11 -14.87 12.24 2.57
CA SER A 11 -14.91 12.64 3.99
C SER A 11 -16.35 12.82 4.52
N SER A 12 -17.24 13.47 3.76
CA SER A 12 -18.64 13.70 4.17
C SER A 12 -19.42 12.40 4.40
N ARG A 13 -19.24 11.40 3.53
CA ARG A 13 -19.85 10.07 3.69
C ARG A 13 -19.27 9.31 4.89
N SER A 14 -17.99 9.51 5.20
CA SER A 14 -17.30 8.85 6.31
C SER A 14 -17.56 9.47 7.69
N LYS A 15 -18.05 10.72 7.76
CA LYS A 15 -18.28 11.44 9.03
C LYS A 15 -19.12 10.67 10.04
N ARG A 16 -20.14 9.95 9.58
CA ARG A 16 -21.05 9.19 10.45
C ARG A 16 -20.40 7.98 11.12
N ALA A 17 -19.32 7.45 10.54
CA ALA A 17 -18.59 6.31 11.09
C ALA A 17 -17.40 6.75 11.97
N LEU A 18 -17.04 8.04 11.95
CA LEU A 18 -15.98 8.58 12.78
C LEU A 18 -16.51 8.97 14.16
N LYS A 19 -15.70 8.71 15.19
CA LYS A 19 -15.89 9.29 16.52
C LYS A 19 -15.58 10.79 16.49
N GLU A 20 -15.95 11.49 17.56
CA GLU A 20 -15.51 12.87 17.79
C GLU A 20 -13.98 12.98 17.66
N ASN A 21 -13.49 13.99 16.94
CA ASN A 21 -12.07 14.18 16.55
C ASN A 21 -11.47 13.07 15.68
N GLY A 22 -12.28 12.23 15.03
CA GLY A 22 -11.81 11.21 14.11
C GLY A 22 -11.18 11.78 12.84
N VAL A 23 -10.03 11.23 12.44
CA VAL A 23 -9.32 11.63 11.22
C VAL A 23 -9.73 10.76 10.02
N PHE A 24 -9.97 11.40 8.87
CA PHE A 24 -10.11 10.76 7.56
C PHE A 24 -8.89 11.09 6.69
N LEU A 25 -8.18 10.06 6.24
CA LEU A 25 -7.03 10.17 5.35
C LEU A 25 -7.34 9.41 4.06
N SER A 26 -6.88 9.92 2.92
CA SER A 26 -7.05 9.26 1.61
C SER A 26 -5.79 9.41 0.79
N VAL A 27 -5.44 8.37 0.03
CA VAL A 27 -4.25 8.35 -0.83
C VAL A 27 -4.23 9.48 -1.85
N PHE A 28 -5.39 9.88 -2.39
CA PHE A 28 -5.47 11.00 -3.34
C PHE A 28 -5.40 12.39 -2.69
N LYS A 29 -5.48 12.47 -1.36
CA LYS A 29 -5.34 13.70 -0.59
C LYS A 29 -4.03 13.76 0.18
N SER A 30 -3.22 12.71 0.13
CA SER A 30 -1.89 12.72 0.72
C SER A 30 -1.02 13.66 -0.10
N THR A 31 -0.61 14.77 0.49
CA THR A 31 0.34 15.73 -0.08
C THR A 31 1.75 15.55 0.48
N GLY A 32 1.97 14.51 1.30
CA GLY A 32 3.28 14.20 1.84
C GLY A 32 4.21 13.75 0.72
N LYS A 33 5.40 14.34 0.65
CA LYS A 33 6.47 13.88 -0.23
C LYS A 33 7.12 12.67 0.43
N GLU A 34 7.28 11.57 -0.29
CA GLU A 34 8.07 10.45 0.18
C GLU A 34 9.54 10.89 0.29
N THR A 35 10.12 10.79 1.49
CA THR A 35 11.49 11.19 1.77
C THR A 35 12.41 9.98 1.91
N THR A 36 13.72 10.20 1.81
CA THR A 36 14.72 9.15 2.08
C THR A 36 14.64 8.70 3.54
N GLU A 37 14.37 9.63 4.44
CA GLU A 37 14.21 9.39 5.87
C GLU A 37 13.04 8.44 6.15
N ASP A 38 11.92 8.58 5.43
CA ASP A 38 10.79 7.65 5.53
C ASP A 38 11.19 6.23 5.11
N LEU A 39 11.98 6.09 4.03
CA LEU A 39 12.47 4.79 3.56
C LEU A 39 13.46 4.15 4.55
N LEU A 40 14.35 4.94 5.15
CA LEU A 40 15.28 4.47 6.17
C LEU A 40 14.54 4.00 7.42
N PHE A 41 13.52 4.75 7.85
CA PHE A 41 12.67 4.35 8.96
C PHE A 41 11.92 3.03 8.68
N LEU A 42 11.35 2.87 7.48
CA LEU A 42 10.71 1.61 7.09
C LEU A 42 11.70 0.44 7.06
N LYS A 43 12.93 0.67 6.59
CA LYS A 43 14.00 -0.34 6.60
C LYS A 43 14.31 -0.80 8.02
N GLU A 44 14.49 0.11 8.97
CA GLU A 44 14.77 -0.23 10.37
C GLU A 44 13.65 -1.08 10.98
N LEU A 45 12.39 -0.75 10.69
CA LEU A 45 11.24 -1.54 11.16
C LEU A 45 11.21 -2.95 10.58
N ILE A 46 11.60 -3.10 9.31
CA ILE A 46 11.67 -4.41 8.63
C ILE A 46 12.81 -5.26 9.20
N GLU A 47 14.01 -4.67 9.36
CA GLU A 47 15.18 -5.36 9.94
C GLU A 47 14.95 -5.76 11.40
N ALA A 48 14.16 -4.99 12.15
CA ALA A 48 13.75 -5.30 13.51
C ALA A 48 12.54 -6.26 13.61
N GLU A 49 12.06 -6.81 12.49
CA GLU A 49 10.87 -7.67 12.39
C GLU A 49 9.55 -7.05 12.89
N ASN A 50 9.53 -5.75 13.18
CA ASN A 50 8.34 -5.01 13.58
C ASN A 50 7.37 -4.75 12.40
N LEU A 51 7.88 -4.85 11.18
CA LEU A 51 7.09 -4.72 9.96
C LEU A 51 7.49 -5.82 8.96
N LYS A 52 6.55 -6.71 8.61
CA LYS A 52 6.77 -7.75 7.61
C LYS A 52 6.04 -7.44 6.32
N SER A 53 6.77 -7.42 5.20
CA SER A 53 6.15 -7.31 3.87
C SER A 53 5.38 -8.59 3.53
N VAL A 54 4.19 -8.43 2.95
CA VAL A 54 3.40 -9.54 2.45
C VAL A 54 3.67 -9.67 0.95
N ILE A 55 4.36 -10.73 0.56
CA ILE A 55 4.60 -11.08 -0.85
C ILE A 55 3.56 -12.11 -1.26
N ASP A 56 2.77 -11.78 -2.26
CA ASP A 56 1.75 -12.66 -2.83
C ASP A 56 2.39 -13.66 -3.80
N ARG A 57 3.14 -13.14 -4.77
CA ARG A 57 3.77 -13.89 -5.84
C ARG A 57 5.09 -13.27 -6.28
N SER A 58 5.97 -14.11 -6.77
CA SER A 58 7.22 -13.72 -7.40
C SER A 58 7.23 -14.22 -8.85
N TYR A 59 7.59 -13.35 -9.79
CA TYR A 59 7.74 -13.69 -11.20
C TYR A 59 9.16 -13.37 -11.66
N PRO A 60 9.80 -14.21 -12.48
CA PRO A 60 11.03 -13.82 -13.16
C PRO A 60 10.75 -12.68 -14.16
N LEU A 61 11.79 -11.93 -14.53
CA LEU A 61 11.65 -10.77 -15.42
C LEU A 61 11.05 -11.15 -16.78
N GLU A 62 11.33 -12.36 -17.28
CA GLU A 62 10.80 -12.91 -18.53
C GLU A 62 9.26 -13.06 -18.49
N GLU A 63 8.69 -13.17 -17.29
CA GLU A 63 7.25 -13.32 -17.06
C GLU A 63 6.56 -11.99 -16.69
N ILE A 64 7.18 -10.84 -16.97
CA ILE A 64 6.62 -9.52 -16.65
C ILE A 64 5.19 -9.31 -17.20
N VAL A 65 4.90 -9.89 -18.36
CA VAL A 65 3.56 -9.85 -18.97
C VAL A 65 2.54 -10.61 -18.11
N GLU A 66 2.90 -11.78 -17.57
CA GLU A 66 2.03 -12.55 -16.67
C GLU A 66 1.86 -11.87 -15.32
N ALA A 67 2.92 -11.25 -14.79
CA ALA A 67 2.85 -10.47 -13.56
C ALA A 67 1.81 -9.34 -13.68
N HIS A 68 1.82 -8.59 -14.79
CA HIS A 68 0.81 -7.57 -15.08
C HIS A 68 -0.60 -8.16 -15.22
N ARG A 69 -0.76 -9.22 -16.02
CA ARG A 69 -2.06 -9.92 -16.17
C ARG A 69 -2.63 -10.39 -14.83
N TYR A 70 -1.79 -10.79 -13.89
CA TYR A 70 -2.21 -11.16 -12.55
C TYR A 70 -2.65 -9.94 -11.72
N VAL A 71 -1.85 -8.87 -11.69
CA VAL A 71 -2.15 -7.64 -10.94
C VAL A 71 -3.46 -7.00 -11.42
N ASP A 72 -3.69 -6.98 -12.73
CA ASP A 72 -4.87 -6.37 -13.35
C ASP A 72 -6.18 -7.06 -12.99
N LYS A 73 -6.14 -8.30 -12.50
CA LYS A 73 -7.31 -8.99 -11.94
C LYS A 73 -7.80 -8.35 -10.63
N GLY A 74 -6.99 -7.51 -9.98
CA GLY A 74 -7.37 -6.79 -8.75
C GLY A 74 -7.49 -7.68 -7.51
N HIS A 75 -6.98 -8.91 -7.55
CA HIS A 75 -7.12 -9.90 -6.46
C HIS A 75 -5.81 -10.23 -5.75
N LYS A 76 -4.75 -9.44 -5.97
CA LYS A 76 -3.47 -9.65 -5.30
C LYS A 76 -3.59 -9.47 -3.78
N LYS A 77 -2.94 -10.34 -3.01
CA LYS A 77 -2.88 -10.30 -1.54
C LYS A 77 -1.49 -9.89 -1.09
N GLY A 78 -1.23 -8.59 -1.05
CA GLY A 78 0.09 -8.02 -0.79
C GLY A 78 0.76 -7.54 -2.07
N ASN A 79 2.09 -7.67 -2.13
CA ASN A 79 2.90 -7.22 -3.25
C ASN A 79 3.24 -8.37 -4.20
N VAL A 80 3.25 -8.07 -5.49
CA VAL A 80 3.83 -8.93 -6.52
C VAL A 80 5.23 -8.41 -6.78
N VAL A 81 6.23 -9.28 -6.73
CA VAL A 81 7.63 -8.90 -6.90
C VAL A 81 8.20 -9.53 -8.17
N ILE A 82 9.15 -8.83 -8.79
CA ILE A 82 9.88 -9.33 -9.95
C ILE A 82 11.28 -9.73 -9.50
N THR A 83 11.70 -10.95 -9.82
CA THR A 83 13.03 -11.45 -9.56
C THR A 83 13.91 -11.26 -10.78
N ILE A 84 15.06 -10.62 -10.57
CA ILE A 84 16.12 -10.48 -11.58
C ILE A 84 17.21 -11.44 -11.14
N VAL A 85 17.28 -12.60 -11.80
CA VAL A 85 18.28 -13.65 -11.54
C VAL A 85 19.31 -13.69 -12.66
#